data_AF-Q8TG09-F1
#
_entry.id   AF-Q8TG09-F1
#
_cell.length_a   1.000
_cell.length_b   1.000
_cell.length_c   1.000
_cell.angle_alpha   90.00
_cell.angle_beta   90.00
_cell.angle_gamma   90.00
#
_symmetry.space_group_name_H-M   'P 1'
#
loop_
_entity.id
_entity.type
_entity.pdbx_description
1 polymer ?
#
loop_
_entity_poly.entity_id
_entity_poly.type
_entity_poly.pdbx_seq_one_letter_code
_entity_poly.pdbx_strand_id
1 'polypeptide(L)'
;SSTSCTTPTAVAVTFDLTATTTYGENIYLVGSISQLGDWDTSDGIALSADKYTSSNPLWYVTVTLPAGESFEYKFIRIESDDSVEWESDPNREYTVPQVCGESTATVTDTWR
;
A
#
# COMPACT_ATOMS: atom_id res chain seq x y z
N SER A 1 -2.35 -24.55 30.42
CA SER A 1 -2.26 -23.08 30.45
C SER A 1 -2.72 -22.56 29.10
N SER A 2 -3.91 -21.96 29.03
CA SER A 2 -4.39 -21.31 27.80
C SER A 2 -3.76 -19.93 27.74
N THR A 3 -2.79 -19.73 26.84
CA THR A 3 -2.29 -18.40 26.51
C THR A 3 -3.44 -17.60 25.91
N SER A 4 -4.02 -16.68 26.70
CA SER A 4 -4.95 -15.68 26.19
C SER A 4 -4.19 -14.82 25.20
N CYS A 5 -4.57 -14.92 23.94
CA CYS A 5 -3.98 -14.12 22.90
C CYS A 5 -4.91 -12.92 22.63
N THR A 6 -4.33 -11.75 22.37
CA THR A 6 -5.08 -10.51 22.10
C THR A 6 -5.03 -10.21 20.60
N THR A 7 -6.18 -10.01 19.99
CA THR A 7 -6.27 -9.50 18.62
C THR A 7 -6.05 -7.98 18.65
N PRO A 8 -5.06 -7.44 17.92
CA PRO A 8 -4.84 -6.00 17.89
C PRO A 8 -5.98 -5.30 17.16
N THR A 9 -6.23 -4.05 17.51
CA THR A 9 -7.22 -3.19 16.84
C THR A 9 -6.66 -2.50 15.60
N ALA A 10 -5.33 -2.49 15.45
CA ALA A 10 -4.63 -1.89 14.32
C ALA A 10 -3.45 -2.78 13.91
N VAL A 11 -3.20 -2.84 12.60
CA VAL A 11 -2.14 -3.64 11.98
C VAL A 11 -1.31 -2.73 11.09
N ALA A 12 0.00 -2.80 11.22
CA ALA A 12 0.93 -2.13 10.30
C ALA A 12 1.03 -2.96 9.01
N VAL A 13 0.34 -2.51 7.97
CA VAL A 13 0.33 -3.16 6.65
C VAL A 13 1.41 -2.54 5.78
N THR A 14 2.37 -3.34 5.36
CA THR A 14 3.42 -2.93 4.41
C THR A 14 3.00 -3.32 3.01
N PHE A 15 2.87 -2.34 2.13
CA PHE A 15 2.65 -2.53 0.70
C PHE A 15 4.00 -2.50 0.01
N ASP A 16 4.42 -3.65 -0.53
CA ASP A 16 5.61 -3.82 -1.34
C ASP A 16 5.17 -3.88 -2.81
N LEU A 17 5.57 -2.89 -3.61
CA LEU A 17 5.25 -2.81 -5.02
C LEU A 17 6.51 -2.96 -5.88
N THR A 18 6.48 -3.91 -6.80
CA THR A 18 7.46 -4.01 -7.88
C THR A 18 7.01 -3.14 -9.05
N ALA A 19 7.68 -2.01 -9.27
CA ALA A 19 7.36 -1.06 -10.34
C ALA A 19 8.63 -0.40 -10.87
N THR A 20 8.98 -0.66 -12.14
CA THR A 20 10.09 0.04 -12.80
C THR A 20 9.68 1.48 -13.08
N THR A 21 10.45 2.43 -12.59
CA THR A 21 10.23 3.87 -12.78
C THR A 21 11.42 4.56 -13.45
N THR A 22 11.17 5.72 -14.03
CA THR A 22 12.21 6.62 -14.53
C THR A 22 12.53 7.73 -13.51
N TYR A 23 13.66 8.41 -13.70
CA TYR A 23 14.07 9.47 -12.77
C TYR A 23 13.07 10.63 -12.79
N GLY A 24 12.54 10.98 -11.62
CA GLY A 24 11.54 12.04 -11.45
C GLY A 24 10.12 11.52 -11.22
N GLU A 25 9.85 10.26 -11.53
CA GLU A 25 8.58 9.61 -11.22
C GLU A 25 8.49 9.26 -9.72
N ASN A 26 7.30 9.39 -9.16
CA ASN A 26 6.98 8.99 -7.79
C ASN A 26 5.74 8.08 -7.78
N ILE A 27 5.73 7.09 -6.89
CA ILE A 27 4.59 6.19 -6.72
C ILE A 27 3.82 6.56 -5.46
N TYR A 28 2.50 6.55 -5.55
CA TYR A 28 1.58 6.77 -4.43
C TYR A 28 0.56 5.64 -4.34
N LEU A 29 0.07 5.39 -3.13
CA LEU A 29 -1.02 4.50 -2.80
C LEU A 29 -2.28 5.33 -2.52
N VAL A 30 -3.38 5.00 -3.20
CA VAL A 30 -4.71 5.58 -2.99
C VAL A 30 -5.75 4.47 -2.84
N GLY A 31 -6.85 4.74 -2.14
CA GLY A 31 -7.88 3.72 -1.97
C GLY A 31 -9.20 4.24 -1.43
N SER A 32 -10.13 3.32 -1.23
CA SER A 32 -11.53 3.59 -0.93
C SER A 32 -11.84 3.97 0.52
N ILE A 33 -10.82 4.13 1.35
CA ILE A 33 -10.95 4.48 2.76
C ILE A 33 -10.19 5.78 3.06
N SER A 34 -10.63 6.50 4.08
CA SER A 34 -10.04 7.78 4.48
C SER A 34 -8.54 7.72 4.78
N GLN A 35 -8.08 6.58 5.29
CA GLN A 35 -6.66 6.33 5.58
C GLN A 35 -5.82 6.26 4.31
N LEU A 36 -6.44 5.99 3.15
CA LEU A 36 -5.83 5.93 1.82
C LEU A 36 -6.36 7.04 0.88
N GLY A 37 -6.94 8.11 1.45
CA GLY A 37 -7.34 9.31 0.71
C GLY A 37 -8.69 9.27 0.01
N ASP A 38 -9.55 8.26 0.23
CA ASP A 38 -10.91 8.19 -0.38
C ASP A 38 -10.92 8.41 -1.91
N TRP A 39 -9.93 7.82 -2.61
CA TRP A 39 -9.64 7.99 -4.05
C TRP A 39 -9.19 9.39 -4.50
N ASP A 40 -8.95 10.31 -3.58
CA ASP A 40 -8.29 11.59 -3.88
C ASP A 40 -6.78 11.40 -4.04
N THR A 41 -6.28 11.66 -5.25
CA THR A 41 -4.85 11.52 -5.58
C THR A 41 -3.97 12.50 -4.83
N SER A 42 -4.51 13.65 -4.40
CA SER A 42 -3.76 14.65 -3.65
C SER A 42 -3.51 14.24 -2.19
N ASP A 43 -4.36 13.35 -1.66
CA ASP A 43 -4.22 12.73 -0.33
C ASP A 43 -3.61 11.32 -0.38
N GLY A 44 -3.06 10.94 -1.54
CA GLY A 44 -2.36 9.67 -1.72
C GLY A 44 -1.12 9.56 -0.83
N ILE A 45 -0.78 8.34 -0.43
CA ILE A 45 0.38 8.07 0.41
C ILE A 45 1.59 7.77 -0.46
N ALA A 46 2.64 8.58 -0.38
CA ALA A 46 3.88 8.36 -1.11
C ALA A 46 4.58 7.06 -0.67
N LEU A 47 5.02 6.25 -1.64
CA LEU A 47 5.91 5.12 -1.40
C LEU A 47 7.38 5.57 -1.36
N SER A 48 8.20 4.84 -0.59
CA SER A 48 9.65 5.01 -0.57
C SER A 48 10.33 4.11 -1.59
N ALA A 49 11.35 4.65 -2.27
CA ALA A 49 12.27 3.93 -3.15
C ALA A 49 13.58 3.53 -2.43
N ASP A 50 13.67 3.59 -1.10
CA ASP A 50 14.93 3.31 -0.38
C ASP A 50 15.49 1.89 -0.60
N LYS A 51 14.61 0.95 -1.01
CA LYS A 51 14.97 -0.44 -1.35
C LYS A 51 15.07 -0.70 -2.85
N TYR A 52 14.88 0.34 -3.67
CA TYR A 52 14.86 0.24 -5.12
C TYR A 52 16.26 -0.03 -5.67
N THR A 53 16.37 -1.02 -6.55
CA THR A 53 17.57 -1.28 -7.34
C THR A 53 17.17 -1.64 -8.77
N SER A 54 18.10 -1.55 -9.72
CA SER A 54 17.82 -1.95 -11.11
C SER A 54 17.42 -3.42 -11.27
N SER A 55 17.87 -4.30 -10.37
CA SER A 55 17.49 -5.72 -10.34
C SER A 55 16.24 -6.02 -9.52
N ASN A 56 15.83 -5.10 -8.66
CA ASN A 56 14.68 -5.22 -7.78
C ASN A 56 14.04 -3.83 -7.61
N PRO A 57 13.16 -3.42 -8.54
CA PRO A 57 12.56 -2.08 -8.55
C PRO A 57 11.43 -1.99 -7.52
N LEU A 58 11.80 -2.15 -6.24
CA LEU A 58 10.89 -2.23 -5.11
C LEU A 58 10.61 -0.84 -4.52
N TRP A 59 9.34 -0.48 -4.54
CA TRP A 59 8.74 0.62 -3.80
C TRP A 59 7.99 0.07 -2.60
N TYR A 60 7.98 0.79 -1.48
CA TYR A 60 7.22 0.34 -0.32
C TYR A 60 6.67 1.45 0.55
N VAL A 61 5.58 1.16 1.26
CA VAL A 61 5.07 2.01 2.35
C VAL A 61 4.42 1.15 3.43
N THR A 62 4.54 1.57 4.69
CA THR A 62 3.84 0.94 5.80
C THR A 62 2.75 1.87 6.33
N VAL A 63 1.50 1.40 6.31
CA VAL A 63 0.32 2.13 6.76
C VAL A 63 -0.32 1.38 7.92
N THR A 64 -0.66 2.08 8.99
CA THR A 64 -1.38 1.47 10.13
C THR A 64 -2.87 1.51 9.85
N LEU A 65 -3.50 0.35 9.67
CA LEU A 65 -4.91 0.21 9.30
C LEU A 65 -5.69 -0.55 10.38
N PRO A 66 -7.01 -0.29 10.55
CA PRO A 66 -7.83 -1.03 11.50
C PRO A 66 -7.88 -2.52 11.14
N ALA A 67 -7.75 -3.39 12.15
CA ALA A 67 -7.83 -4.82 11.95
C ALA A 67 -9.24 -5.22 11.47
N GLY A 68 -9.32 -6.06 10.42
CA GLY A 68 -10.59 -6.50 9.83
C GLY A 68 -11.19 -5.54 8.81
N GLU A 69 -10.56 -4.37 8.55
CA GLU A 69 -11.03 -3.44 7.53
C GLU A 69 -10.81 -4.02 6.13
N SER A 70 -11.87 -4.03 5.31
CA SER A 70 -11.79 -4.39 3.88
C SER A 70 -11.88 -3.13 3.03
N PHE A 71 -11.02 -3.01 2.02
CA PHE A 71 -10.96 -1.84 1.17
C PHE A 71 -10.43 -2.17 -0.22
N GLU A 72 -10.70 -1.26 -1.15
CA GLU A 72 -10.10 -1.24 -2.47
C GLU A 72 -8.97 -0.22 -2.52
N TYR A 73 -7.95 -0.48 -3.35
CA TYR A 73 -6.83 0.43 -3.54
C TYR A 73 -6.25 0.30 -4.95
N LYS A 74 -5.49 1.32 -5.33
CA LYS A 74 -4.61 1.32 -6.50
C LYS A 74 -3.31 2.04 -6.22
N PHE A 75 -2.31 1.71 -7.03
CA PHE A 75 -1.11 2.53 -7.16
C PHE A 75 -1.29 3.56 -8.29
N ILE A 76 -0.81 4.76 -8.04
CA ILE A 76 -0.67 5.81 -9.05
C ILE A 76 0.79 6.20 -9.19
N ARG A 77 1.17 6.62 -10.39
CA ARG A 77 2.46 7.19 -10.71
C ARG A 77 2.25 8.65 -11.05
N ILE A 78 3.00 9.52 -10.38
CA ILE A 78 3.07 10.94 -10.71
C ILE A 78 4.36 11.15 -11.48
N GLU A 79 4.23 11.58 -12.74
CA GLU A 79 5.36 11.88 -13.61
C GLU A 79 5.99 13.25 -13.28
N SER A 80 7.14 13.53 -13.87
CA SER A 80 7.87 14.79 -13.66
C SER A 80 7.13 16.05 -14.13
N ASP A 81 6.07 15.89 -14.93
CA ASP A 81 5.19 16.96 -15.41
C ASP A 81 3.87 17.06 -14.61
N ASP A 82 3.80 16.41 -13.45
CA ASP A 82 2.65 16.29 -12.57
C ASP A 82 1.44 15.53 -13.17
N SER A 83 1.61 14.84 -14.30
CA SER A 83 0.59 13.94 -14.81
C SER A 83 0.44 12.68 -13.95
N VAL A 84 -0.80 12.21 -13.78
CA VAL A 84 -1.14 11.05 -12.96
C VAL A 84 -1.49 9.87 -13.85
N GLU A 85 -0.68 8.83 -13.79
CA GLU A 85 -0.94 7.53 -14.40
C GLU A 85 -1.48 6.55 -13.35
N TRP A 86 -2.62 5.94 -13.63
CA TRP A 86 -3.22 4.90 -12.78
C TRP A 86 -2.82 3.52 -13.27
N GLU A 87 -2.62 2.57 -12.35
CA GLU A 87 -2.51 1.17 -12.75
C GLU A 87 -3.81 0.64 -13.39
N SER A 88 -3.68 -0.42 -14.18
CA SER A 88 -4.78 -0.99 -14.94
C SER A 88 -5.86 -1.63 -14.05
N ASP A 89 -7.10 -1.60 -14.55
CA ASP A 89 -8.25 -2.26 -13.93
C ASP A 89 -8.08 -3.79 -13.86
N PRO A 90 -8.72 -4.48 -12.90
CA PRO A 90 -9.64 -3.94 -11.87
C PRO A 90 -8.92 -3.23 -10.72
N ASN A 91 -9.66 -2.68 -9.75
CA ASN A 91 -9.07 -2.26 -8.46
C ASN A 91 -8.46 -3.46 -7.73
N ARG A 92 -7.47 -3.23 -6.87
CA ARG A 92 -6.98 -4.24 -5.93
C ARG A 92 -7.88 -4.23 -4.70
N GLU A 93 -8.10 -5.39 -4.10
CA GLU A 93 -8.86 -5.56 -2.86
C GLU A 93 -7.94 -6.15 -1.78
N TYR A 94 -8.08 -5.66 -0.55
CA TYR A 94 -7.39 -6.24 0.60
C TYR A 94 -8.26 -6.18 1.85
N THR A 95 -8.06 -7.16 2.75
CA THR A 95 -8.66 -7.15 4.08
C THR A 95 -7.56 -7.27 5.12
N VAL A 96 -7.50 -6.30 6.04
CA VAL A 96 -6.51 -6.28 7.10
C VAL A 96 -6.71 -7.49 8.01
N PRO A 97 -5.67 -8.29 8.30
CA PRO A 97 -5.80 -9.44 9.20
C PRO A 97 -6.36 -9.03 10.55
N GLN A 98 -7.33 -9.81 11.05
CA GLN A 98 -7.86 -9.70 12.40
C GLN A 98 -7.49 -10.96 13.19
N VAL A 99 -6.20 -11.28 13.18
CA VAL A 99 -5.66 -12.51 13.76
C VAL A 99 -4.97 -12.21 15.08
N CYS A 100 -5.06 -13.18 15.97
CA CYS A 100 -4.56 -13.04 17.31
C CYS A 100 -3.02 -12.95 17.36
N GLY A 101 -2.49 -11.89 17.99
CA GLY A 101 -1.05 -11.67 18.10
C GLY A 101 -0.39 -11.14 16.82
N GLU A 102 -1.15 -10.91 15.75
CA GLU A 102 -0.65 -10.45 14.46
C GLU A 102 -0.90 -8.94 14.32
N SER A 103 0.15 -8.14 14.51
CA SER A 103 0.09 -6.67 14.46
C SER A 103 0.76 -6.08 13.21
N THR A 104 1.24 -6.93 12.31
CA THR A 104 1.90 -6.56 11.06
C THR A 104 1.43 -7.45 9.94
N ALA A 105 1.27 -6.90 8.74
CA ALA A 105 0.98 -7.66 7.53
C ALA A 105 1.80 -7.11 6.36
N THR A 106 1.97 -7.92 5.31
CA THR A 106 2.64 -7.50 4.07
C THR A 106 1.78 -7.88 2.88
N VAL A 107 1.63 -6.93 1.95
CA VAL A 107 1.00 -7.08 0.65
C VAL A 107 2.08 -6.93 -0.40
N THR A 108 2.25 -7.92 -1.28
CA THR A 108 3.24 -7.88 -2.35
C THR A 108 2.54 -7.80 -3.69
N ASP A 109 2.80 -6.71 -4.41
CA ASP A 109 2.19 -6.38 -5.68
C ASP A 109 3.24 -6.13 -6.76
N THR A 110 2.80 -6.26 -8.01
CA THR A 110 3.55 -5.83 -9.20
C THR A 110 2.67 -4.89 -10.00
N TRP A 111 3.23 -3.77 -10.47
CA TRP A 111 2.54 -2.80 -11.32
C TRP A 111 1.93 -3.50 -12.55
N ARG A 112 0.73 -3.09 -12.93
CA ARG A 112 -0.01 -3.63 -14.08
C ARG A 112 -0.73 -2.54 -14.85
#